data_AF-R1E1J4-F1
#
_entry.id   AF-R1E1J4-F1
#
_cell.length_a   1.000
_cell.length_b   1.000
_cell.length_c   1.000
_cell.angle_alpha   90.00
_cell.angle_beta   90.00
_cell.angle_gamma   90.00
#
_symmetry.space_group_name_H-M   'P 1'
#
loop_
_entity.id
_entity.type
_entity.pdbx_description
1 polymer ?
#
loop_
_entity_poly.entity_id
_entity_poly.type
_entity_poly.pdbx_seq_one_letter_code
_entity_poly.pdbx_strand_id
1 'polypeptide(L)'
;MTPQLELCADEVRPLLGENTDFTVVGVLGCQGVGKSTIMSLLAGAGWRGGGSDAAADTAADSMAGGGAELANPPFPPNPPEAWARGAHGTSGVDVQVTAERLILLDTQPLLSASLLLSMTGSPVPPSVHSHENLLEVQALQLCALLLSVCHVVLLVQDAAADEGLWSSAAAGMPSASEPPLVFALPCASERAPTSSHAGYRHEAEQLRDAVLGLPRRPFARSLSERDWLRGVVKLWELVRRSPTLDEYNRATHKLHQWA
;
A
#
# COMPACT_ATOMS: atom_id res chain seq x y z
N MET A 1 -15.48 -19.73 -0.51
CA MET A 1 -14.05 -20.04 -0.73
C MET A 1 -13.29 -18.82 -0.26
N THR A 2 -12.56 -18.92 0.84
CA THR A 2 -11.66 -17.85 1.26
C THR A 2 -10.62 -17.66 0.16
N PRO A 3 -10.33 -16.43 -0.29
CA PRO A 3 -9.24 -16.23 -1.21
C PRO A 3 -7.96 -16.53 -0.43
N GLN A 4 -7.36 -17.70 -0.67
CA GLN A 4 -5.92 -17.79 -0.52
C GLN A 4 -5.33 -16.70 -1.43
N LEU A 5 -4.27 -16.03 -0.98
CA LEU A 5 -3.49 -15.12 -1.81
C LEU A 5 -2.92 -15.92 -3.00
N GLU A 6 -3.71 -16.03 -4.06
CA GLU A 6 -3.34 -16.67 -5.31
C GLU A 6 -2.75 -15.61 -6.23
N LEU A 7 -1.63 -15.96 -6.84
CA LEU A 7 -0.93 -15.06 -7.75
C LEU A 7 -1.52 -15.21 -9.15
N CYS A 8 -2.34 -14.25 -9.59
CA CYS A 8 -2.94 -14.23 -10.93
C CYS A 8 -1.99 -13.63 -11.97
N ALA A 9 -0.79 -14.21 -12.15
CA ALA A 9 0.23 -13.67 -13.04
C ALA A 9 -0.22 -13.60 -14.51
N ASP A 10 -1.10 -14.50 -14.95
CA ASP A 10 -1.62 -14.52 -16.32
C ASP A 10 -2.48 -13.31 -16.66
N GLU A 11 -3.14 -12.69 -15.68
CA GLU A 11 -3.93 -11.47 -15.86
C GLU A 11 -3.06 -10.21 -15.94
N VAL A 12 -1.91 -10.22 -15.23
CA VAL A 12 -0.96 -9.11 -15.23
C VAL A 12 -0.05 -9.13 -16.46
N ARG A 13 0.29 -10.32 -16.97
CA ARG A 13 1.23 -10.51 -18.08
C ARG A 13 0.94 -9.68 -19.34
N PRO A 14 -0.32 -9.47 -19.78
CA PRO A 14 -0.63 -8.63 -20.94
C PRO A 14 -0.30 -7.14 -20.74
N LEU A 15 -0.28 -6.67 -19.50
CA LEU A 15 0.04 -5.29 -19.14
C LEU A 15 1.55 -5.00 -19.23
N LEU A 16 2.37 -6.06 -19.23
CA LEU A 16 3.82 -5.97 -19.14
C LEU A 16 4.52 -6.18 -20.49
N GLY A 17 5.47 -5.31 -20.78
CA GLY A 17 6.32 -5.34 -21.96
C GLY A 17 7.70 -5.98 -21.72
N GLU A 18 8.63 -5.68 -22.64
CA GLU A 18 10.03 -6.11 -22.55
C GLU A 18 10.94 -4.97 -22.05
N ASN A 19 10.37 -3.87 -21.53
CA ASN A 19 11.17 -2.74 -21.03
C ASN A 19 11.99 -3.17 -19.83
N THR A 20 13.23 -2.69 -19.77
CA THR A 20 14.15 -2.91 -18.65
C THR A 20 14.25 -1.71 -17.73
N ASP A 21 13.74 -0.55 -18.17
CA ASP A 21 13.65 0.67 -17.39
C ASP A 21 12.21 0.85 -16.91
N PHE A 22 11.90 0.27 -15.77
CA PHE A 22 10.61 0.34 -15.12
C PHE A 22 10.81 0.49 -13.61
N THR A 23 9.77 0.86 -12.89
CA THR A 23 9.83 0.99 -11.43
C THR A 23 8.64 0.31 -10.81
N VAL A 24 8.85 -0.28 -9.64
CA VAL A 24 7.85 -1.05 -8.92
C VAL A 24 7.67 -0.39 -7.56
N VAL A 25 6.46 0.08 -7.30
CA VAL A 25 6.09 0.71 -6.03
C VAL A 25 4.99 -0.13 -5.40
N GLY A 26 5.26 -0.67 -4.22
CA GLY A 26 4.26 -1.35 -3.41
C GLY A 26 3.84 -0.51 -2.22
N VAL A 27 2.64 -0.74 -1.70
CA VAL A 27 2.16 -0.10 -0.48
C VAL A 27 1.79 -1.13 0.58
N LEU A 28 2.07 -0.83 1.85
CA LEU A 28 1.70 -1.61 3.02
C LEU A 28 1.04 -0.70 4.05
N GLY A 29 0.17 -1.29 4.87
CA GLY A 29 -0.49 -0.56 5.96
C GLY A 29 -1.84 -1.16 6.37
N CYS A 30 -2.36 -0.67 7.49
CA CYS A 30 -3.61 -1.15 8.08
C CYS A 30 -4.83 -0.75 7.24
N GLN A 31 -6.01 -1.16 7.70
CA GLN A 31 -7.29 -0.75 7.09
C GLN A 31 -7.55 0.74 7.33
N GLY A 32 -8.08 1.44 6.34
CA GLY A 32 -8.52 2.84 6.48
C GLY A 32 -7.43 3.90 6.35
N VAL A 33 -6.14 3.54 6.33
CA VAL A 33 -5.02 4.49 6.30
C VAL A 33 -4.83 5.26 4.97
N GLY A 34 -5.64 4.97 3.93
CA GLY A 34 -5.59 5.70 2.66
C GLY A 34 -4.61 5.18 1.59
N LYS A 35 -4.18 3.91 1.69
CA LYS A 35 -3.25 3.26 0.72
C LYS A 35 -3.67 3.45 -0.75
N SER A 36 -4.87 3.01 -1.11
CA SER A 36 -5.40 3.06 -2.46
C SER A 36 -5.52 4.49 -3.00
N THR A 37 -5.76 5.47 -2.12
CA THR A 37 -5.77 6.90 -2.48
C THR A 37 -4.37 7.39 -2.86
N ILE A 38 -3.35 7.06 -2.05
CA ILE A 38 -1.96 7.42 -2.34
C ILE A 38 -1.50 6.73 -3.64
N MET A 39 -1.81 5.44 -3.80
CA MET A 39 -1.45 4.69 -5.01
C MET A 39 -2.14 5.24 -6.26
N SER A 40 -3.40 5.67 -6.16
CA SER A 40 -4.11 6.32 -7.25
C SER A 40 -3.50 7.66 -7.62
N LEU A 41 -3.03 8.44 -6.65
CA LEU A 41 -2.32 9.69 -6.91
C LEU A 41 -0.97 9.44 -7.62
N LEU A 42 -0.24 8.41 -7.22
CA LEU A 42 0.99 7.97 -7.91
C LEU A 42 0.72 7.47 -9.32
N ALA A 43 -0.46 6.89 -9.56
CA ALA A 43 -0.91 6.47 -10.88
C ALA A 43 -1.27 7.64 -11.81
N GLY A 44 -1.20 8.89 -11.32
CA GLY A 44 -1.52 10.09 -12.08
C GLY A 44 -3.00 10.50 -12.02
N ALA A 45 -3.80 9.96 -11.09
CA ALA A 45 -5.17 10.43 -10.90
C ALA A 45 -5.19 11.90 -10.47
N GLY A 46 -5.93 12.74 -11.19
CA GLY A 46 -6.14 14.14 -10.86
C GLY A 46 -7.19 14.34 -9.78
N TRP A 47 -7.30 15.55 -9.23
CA TRP A 47 -8.32 15.89 -8.24
C TRP A 47 -9.66 16.26 -8.89
N ARG A 48 -10.76 15.78 -8.31
CA ARG A 48 -12.11 16.16 -8.75
C ARG A 48 -12.36 17.65 -8.48
N GLY A 49 -12.84 18.37 -9.49
CA GLY A 49 -13.13 19.81 -9.41
C GLY A 49 -11.89 20.72 -9.40
N GLY A 50 -10.69 20.19 -9.66
CA GLY A 50 -9.47 20.97 -9.86
C GLY A 50 -8.98 20.80 -11.29
N GLY A 51 -9.59 21.52 -12.24
CA GLY A 51 -9.06 21.62 -13.58
C GLY A 51 -7.74 22.38 -13.55
N SER A 52 -6.72 21.84 -14.21
CA SER A 52 -5.51 22.56 -14.60
C SER A 52 -5.85 23.57 -15.69
N ASP A 53 -6.60 24.61 -15.35
CA ASP A 53 -6.75 25.81 -16.18
C ASP A 53 -6.89 27.00 -15.23
N ALA A 54 -5.77 27.68 -14.99
CA ALA A 54 -5.76 28.97 -14.33
C ALA A 54 -6.36 30.01 -15.29
N ALA A 55 -7.67 30.27 -15.17
CA ALA A 55 -8.29 31.50 -15.66
C ALA A 55 -9.50 31.87 -14.78
N ALA A 56 -9.28 32.90 -13.95
CA ALA A 56 -10.18 33.97 -13.51
C ALA A 56 -11.67 33.67 -13.19
N ASP A 57 -12.05 34.18 -12.02
CA ASP A 57 -13.30 34.88 -11.74
C ASP A 57 -14.62 34.11 -11.84
N THR A 58 -15.08 33.57 -10.70
CA THR A 58 -16.12 34.23 -9.89
C THR A 58 -16.41 33.41 -8.63
N ALA A 59 -16.31 34.07 -7.48
CA ALA A 59 -16.85 33.55 -6.24
C ALA A 59 -18.38 33.66 -6.26
N ALA A 60 -19.06 32.55 -6.48
CA ALA A 60 -20.41 32.26 -5.99
C ALA A 60 -20.78 30.82 -6.41
N ASP A 61 -21.46 30.10 -5.52
CA ASP A 61 -22.10 28.79 -5.76
C ASP A 61 -21.21 27.55 -5.89
N SER A 62 -20.75 27.04 -4.73
CA SER A 62 -20.94 25.61 -4.39
C SER A 62 -20.59 25.32 -2.93
N MET A 63 -21.51 25.63 -2.02
CA MET A 63 -21.57 25.04 -0.67
C MET A 63 -22.05 23.57 -0.70
N ALA A 64 -21.90 22.88 -1.83
CA ALA A 64 -22.26 21.48 -2.02
C ALA A 64 -21.10 20.70 -2.66
N GLY A 65 -20.42 19.89 -1.85
CA GLY A 65 -19.97 18.56 -2.30
C GLY A 65 -18.67 18.40 -3.11
N GLY A 66 -17.71 19.33 -3.08
CA GLY A 66 -16.38 19.10 -3.68
C GLY A 66 -15.38 18.53 -2.68
N GLY A 67 -15.26 17.21 -2.55
CA GLY A 67 -14.29 16.55 -1.67
C GLY A 67 -12.83 16.70 -2.14
N ALA A 68 -11.85 16.43 -1.25
CA ALA A 68 -10.48 16.11 -1.64
C ALA A 68 -10.44 14.69 -2.23
N GLU A 69 -11.22 14.49 -3.28
CA GLU A 69 -11.46 13.20 -3.90
C GLU A 69 -10.78 13.18 -5.27
N LEU A 70 -10.21 12.03 -5.62
CA LEU A 70 -9.57 11.84 -6.92
C LEU A 70 -10.63 11.62 -8.00
N ALA A 71 -10.36 12.13 -9.19
CA ALA A 71 -11.18 11.92 -10.38
C ALA A 71 -10.82 10.57 -11.01
N ASN A 72 -11.77 9.64 -10.99
CA ASN A 72 -11.65 8.32 -11.62
C ASN A 72 -10.38 7.53 -11.20
N PRO A 73 -10.17 7.33 -9.88
CA PRO A 73 -8.96 6.69 -9.38
C PRO A 73 -8.86 5.22 -9.83
N PRO A 74 -7.68 4.75 -10.30
CA PRO A 74 -7.50 3.35 -10.71
C PRO A 74 -7.58 2.36 -9.54
N PHE A 75 -7.20 2.80 -8.33
CA PHE A 75 -7.45 2.07 -7.09
C PHE A 75 -8.54 2.80 -6.30
N PRO A 76 -9.82 2.40 -6.44
CA PRO A 76 -10.92 3.14 -5.85
C PRO A 76 -10.81 3.16 -4.32
N PRO A 77 -10.98 4.32 -3.67
CA PRO A 77 -11.04 4.37 -2.23
C PRO A 77 -12.25 3.58 -1.73
N ASN A 78 -12.13 3.03 -0.53
CA ASN A 78 -13.21 2.27 0.07
C ASN A 78 -14.47 3.16 0.22
N PRO A 79 -15.65 2.75 -0.28
CA PRO A 79 -16.82 3.61 -0.31
C PRO A 79 -17.43 3.81 1.09
N PRO A 80 -18.19 4.90 1.34
CA PRO A 80 -18.75 5.21 2.66
C PRO A 80 -19.57 4.07 3.28
N GLU A 81 -20.30 3.30 2.47
CA GLU A 81 -21.08 2.16 2.93
C GLU A 81 -20.20 1.03 3.48
N ALA A 82 -19.03 0.82 2.88
CA ALA A 82 -18.06 -0.17 3.34
C ALA A 82 -17.37 0.30 4.63
N TRP A 83 -17.09 1.60 4.76
CA TRP A 83 -16.58 2.19 6.01
C TRP A 83 -17.57 2.02 7.16
N ALA A 84 -18.85 2.28 6.91
CA ALA A 84 -19.91 2.11 7.90
C ALA A 84 -20.03 0.66 8.40
N ARG A 85 -19.63 -0.31 7.57
CA ARG A 85 -19.58 -1.75 7.93
C ARG A 85 -18.23 -2.19 8.49
N GLY A 86 -17.24 -1.29 8.55
CA GLY A 86 -15.87 -1.63 8.87
C GLY A 86 -15.23 -2.61 7.87
N ALA A 87 -15.71 -2.68 6.63
CA ALA A 87 -15.20 -3.59 5.60
C ALA A 87 -13.91 -3.06 4.95
N HIS A 88 -13.02 -3.97 4.54
CA HIS A 88 -11.87 -3.64 3.71
C HIS A 88 -12.29 -3.38 2.26
N GLY A 89 -11.55 -2.52 1.56
CA GLY A 89 -11.79 -2.22 0.14
C GLY A 89 -11.02 -3.14 -0.81
N THR A 90 -9.77 -3.46 -0.47
CA THR A 90 -8.85 -4.25 -1.32
C THR A 90 -8.72 -5.67 -0.76
N SER A 91 -8.91 -6.68 -1.61
CA SER A 91 -8.65 -8.10 -1.30
C SER A 91 -7.55 -8.63 -2.21
N GLY A 92 -6.45 -9.14 -1.66
CA GLY A 92 -5.28 -9.55 -2.44
C GLY A 92 -4.30 -8.41 -2.72
N VAL A 93 -3.77 -8.38 -3.95
CA VAL A 93 -2.86 -7.33 -4.44
C VAL A 93 -3.30 -6.93 -5.84
N ASP A 94 -3.73 -5.68 -5.98
CA ASP A 94 -4.13 -5.11 -7.26
C ASP A 94 -2.92 -4.49 -7.96
N VAL A 95 -2.88 -4.59 -9.29
CA VAL A 95 -1.76 -4.12 -10.10
C VAL A 95 -2.23 -3.10 -11.11
N GLN A 96 -1.55 -1.95 -11.17
CA GLN A 96 -1.73 -0.93 -12.21
C GLN A 96 -0.38 -0.62 -12.86
N VAL A 97 -0.37 -0.47 -14.18
CA VAL A 97 0.82 -0.04 -14.94
C VAL A 97 0.53 1.32 -15.56
N THR A 98 1.40 2.30 -15.33
CA THR A 98 1.27 3.66 -15.90
C THR A 98 2.00 3.79 -17.23
N ALA A 99 1.77 4.90 -17.95
CA ALA A 99 2.46 5.19 -19.21
C ALA A 99 3.97 5.40 -19.00
N GLU A 100 4.38 5.90 -17.84
CA GLU A 100 5.75 6.14 -17.39
C GLU A 100 6.44 4.87 -16.87
N ARG A 101 5.86 3.69 -17.12
CA ARG A 101 6.39 2.37 -16.72
C ARG A 101 6.56 2.22 -15.21
N LEU A 102 5.64 2.82 -14.45
CA LEU A 102 5.46 2.51 -13.04
C LEU A 102 4.50 1.32 -12.91
N ILE A 103 4.95 0.28 -12.22
CA ILE A 103 4.14 -0.86 -11.79
C ILE A 103 3.77 -0.60 -10.32
N LEU A 104 2.50 -0.37 -10.07
CA LEU A 104 1.94 -0.04 -8.78
C LEU A 104 1.24 -1.27 -8.19
N LEU A 105 1.59 -1.63 -6.96
CA LEU A 105 1.02 -2.77 -6.24
C LEU A 105 0.23 -2.27 -5.02
N ASP A 106 -1.10 -2.18 -5.14
CA ASP A 106 -1.98 -1.82 -4.03
C ASP A 106 -2.39 -3.09 -3.27
N THR A 107 -2.06 -3.18 -1.99
CA THR A 107 -2.30 -4.41 -1.22
C THR A 107 -3.49 -4.31 -0.30
N GLN A 108 -4.11 -5.46 -0.04
CA GLN A 108 -5.04 -5.64 1.06
C GLN A 108 -4.43 -5.13 2.40
N PRO A 109 -5.28 -4.66 3.33
CA PRO A 109 -4.81 -4.16 4.62
C PRO A 109 -4.16 -5.26 5.48
N LEU A 110 -3.04 -4.93 6.12
CA LEU A 110 -2.40 -5.84 7.07
C LEU A 110 -3.26 -5.97 8.34
N LEU A 111 -3.34 -7.21 8.86
CA LEU A 111 -3.99 -7.54 10.14
C LEU A 111 -5.42 -6.99 10.29
N SER A 112 -6.17 -6.92 9.19
CA SER A 112 -7.52 -6.35 9.19
C SER A 112 -8.53 -7.28 9.88
N ALA A 113 -9.29 -6.72 10.83
CA ALA A 113 -10.41 -7.41 11.46
C ALA A 113 -11.49 -7.84 10.46
N SER A 114 -11.70 -7.08 9.38
CA SER A 114 -12.70 -7.46 8.36
C SER A 114 -12.20 -8.57 7.43
N LEU A 115 -10.89 -8.64 7.17
CA LEU A 115 -10.28 -9.81 6.54
C LEU A 115 -10.41 -11.03 7.46
N LEU A 116 -10.10 -10.90 8.75
CA LEU A 116 -10.27 -11.98 9.73
C LEU A 116 -11.72 -12.49 9.74
N LEU A 117 -12.69 -11.57 9.81
CA LEU A 117 -14.12 -11.91 9.80
C LEU A 117 -14.50 -12.67 8.52
N SER A 118 -13.97 -12.27 7.36
CA SER A 118 -14.21 -12.97 6.09
C SER A 118 -13.67 -14.41 6.08
N MET A 119 -12.65 -14.69 6.89
CA MET A 119 -12.05 -16.01 7.00
C MET A 119 -12.82 -16.98 7.90
N THR A 120 -13.58 -16.47 8.88
CA THR A 120 -14.30 -17.29 9.88
C THR A 120 -15.30 -18.28 9.27
N GLY A 121 -15.79 -18.02 8.05
CA GLY A 121 -16.67 -18.93 7.30
C GLY A 121 -15.95 -20.12 6.64
N SER A 122 -14.64 -20.26 6.80
CA SER A 122 -13.82 -21.31 6.20
C SER A 122 -13.07 -22.12 7.26
N PRO A 123 -12.78 -23.42 7.01
CA PRO A 123 -12.00 -24.22 7.94
C PRO A 123 -10.57 -23.70 8.03
N VAL A 124 -10.00 -23.76 9.24
CA VAL A 124 -8.59 -23.43 9.47
C VAL A 124 -7.70 -24.46 8.76
N PRO A 125 -6.74 -24.05 7.91
CA PRO A 125 -5.80 -24.98 7.28
C PRO A 125 -4.93 -25.71 8.31
N PRO A 126 -4.54 -26.98 8.07
CA PRO A 126 -3.77 -27.78 9.03
C PRO A 126 -2.34 -27.25 9.28
N SER A 127 -1.84 -26.37 8.41
CA SER A 127 -0.53 -25.72 8.56
C SER A 127 -0.52 -24.59 9.59
N VAL A 128 -1.68 -24.16 10.09
CA VAL A 128 -1.85 -23.05 11.02
C VAL A 128 -2.83 -23.43 12.12
N HIS A 129 -2.84 -22.66 13.22
CA HIS A 129 -3.56 -23.06 14.44
C HIS A 129 -4.86 -22.27 14.69
N SER A 130 -5.00 -21.09 14.07
CA SER A 130 -6.19 -20.24 14.13
C SER A 130 -6.28 -19.36 12.88
N HIS A 131 -7.43 -18.72 12.65
CA HIS A 131 -7.57 -17.71 11.59
C HIS A 131 -6.75 -16.46 11.87
N GLU A 132 -6.54 -16.08 13.13
CA GLU A 132 -5.67 -14.97 13.52
C GLU A 132 -4.23 -15.25 13.12
N ASN A 133 -3.72 -16.43 13.47
CA ASN A 133 -2.40 -16.86 13.08
C ASN A 133 -2.26 -17.02 11.56
N LEU A 134 -3.31 -17.47 10.86
CA LEU A 134 -3.32 -17.48 9.40
C LEU A 134 -3.17 -16.07 8.82
N LEU A 135 -3.90 -15.09 9.37
CA LEU A 135 -3.86 -13.70 8.94
C LEU A 135 -2.46 -13.09 9.18
N GLU A 136 -1.85 -13.36 10.33
CA GLU A 136 -0.49 -12.93 10.65
C GLU A 136 0.54 -13.51 9.69
N VAL A 137 0.49 -14.83 9.43
CA VAL A 137 1.39 -15.49 8.49
C VAL A 137 1.19 -14.92 7.07
N GLN A 138 -0.04 -14.69 6.63
CA GLN A 138 -0.32 -14.07 5.33
C GLN A 138 0.20 -12.63 5.24
N ALA A 139 0.07 -11.84 6.31
CA ALA A 139 0.61 -10.49 6.38
C ALA A 139 2.14 -10.50 6.24
N LEU A 140 2.84 -11.41 6.94
CA LEU A 140 4.28 -11.57 6.82
C LEU A 140 4.72 -12.02 5.42
N GLN A 141 3.99 -12.95 4.81
CA GLN A 141 4.23 -13.39 3.43
C GLN A 141 4.11 -12.21 2.44
N LEU A 142 3.07 -11.39 2.58
CA LEU A 142 2.86 -10.21 1.76
C LEU A 142 4.00 -9.19 1.95
N CYS A 143 4.39 -8.89 3.19
CA CYS A 143 5.52 -8.01 3.48
C CYS A 143 6.83 -8.52 2.86
N ALA A 144 7.15 -9.81 3.06
CA ALA A 144 8.35 -10.42 2.52
C ALA A 144 8.38 -10.38 0.99
N LEU A 145 7.23 -10.61 0.34
CA LEU A 145 7.10 -10.51 -1.11
C LEU A 145 7.37 -9.07 -1.57
N LEU A 146 6.66 -8.06 -1.03
CA LEU A 146 6.79 -6.67 -1.45
C LEU A 146 8.22 -6.14 -1.27
N LEU A 147 8.85 -6.44 -0.13
CA LEU A 147 10.25 -6.07 0.13
C LEU A 147 11.24 -6.72 -0.84
N SER A 148 10.88 -7.85 -1.45
CA SER A 148 11.73 -8.57 -2.41
C SER A 148 11.51 -8.14 -3.86
N VAL A 149 10.31 -7.68 -4.21
CA VAL A 149 9.91 -7.42 -5.62
C VAL A 149 9.76 -5.94 -5.96
N CYS A 150 9.70 -5.05 -4.96
CA CYS A 150 9.54 -3.61 -5.16
C CYS A 150 10.87 -2.87 -5.11
N HIS A 151 10.94 -1.76 -5.84
CA HIS A 151 12.02 -0.79 -5.70
C HIS A 151 11.76 0.17 -4.54
N VAL A 152 10.49 0.53 -4.33
CA VAL A 152 10.02 1.37 -3.22
C VAL A 152 8.84 0.67 -2.57
N VAL A 153 8.85 0.58 -1.24
CA VAL A 153 7.70 0.12 -0.45
C VAL A 153 7.25 1.27 0.44
N LEU A 154 6.02 1.74 0.23
CA LEU A 154 5.40 2.78 1.03
C LEU A 154 4.71 2.15 2.22
N LEU A 155 5.09 2.55 3.44
CA LEU A 155 4.38 2.17 4.66
C LEU A 155 3.46 3.33 5.04
N VAL A 156 2.15 3.11 4.98
CA VAL A 156 1.14 4.12 5.29
C VAL A 156 0.52 3.83 6.64
N GLN A 157 0.55 4.82 7.52
CA GLN A 157 0.03 4.74 8.89
C GLN A 157 -0.87 5.94 9.18
N ASP A 158 -1.83 5.75 10.08
CA ASP A 158 -2.62 6.84 10.65
C ASP A 158 -1.84 7.43 11.84
N ALA A 159 -1.36 8.67 11.69
CA ALA A 159 -0.44 9.31 12.62
C ALA A 159 -1.06 9.57 14.01
N ALA A 160 -2.40 9.64 14.12
CA ALA A 160 -3.07 9.87 15.40
C ALA A 160 -2.85 8.74 16.42
N ALA A 161 -2.44 7.55 15.97
CA ALA A 161 -2.19 6.40 16.83
C ALA A 161 -0.77 6.36 17.43
N ASP A 162 0.21 7.04 16.83
CA ASP A 162 1.65 6.71 17.01
C ASP A 162 2.58 7.94 17.12
N GLU A 163 2.08 9.09 17.60
CA GLU A 163 2.88 10.34 17.68
C GLU A 163 4.18 10.19 18.51
N GLY A 164 4.15 9.34 19.55
CA GLY A 164 5.32 9.02 20.36
C GLY A 164 6.31 8.03 19.71
N LEU A 165 5.87 7.23 18.74
CA LEU A 165 6.71 6.21 18.09
C LEU A 165 7.68 6.85 17.10
N TRP A 166 7.24 7.81 16.30
CA TRP A 166 8.12 8.47 15.33
C TRP A 166 9.11 9.42 16.02
N SER A 167 8.69 10.12 17.07
CA SER A 167 9.59 11.00 17.84
C SER A 167 10.69 10.21 18.56
N SER A 168 10.40 8.98 19.01
CA SER A 168 11.39 8.11 19.64
C SER A 168 12.25 7.35 18.63
N ALA A 169 11.68 6.92 17.49
CA ALA A 169 12.42 6.32 16.39
C ALA A 169 13.43 7.31 15.77
N ALA A 170 13.05 8.58 15.60
CA ALA A 170 13.96 9.63 15.15
C ALA A 170 15.08 9.94 16.17
N ALA A 171 14.79 9.82 17.47
CA ALA A 171 15.78 10.06 18.54
C ALA A 171 16.76 8.89 18.76
N GLY A 172 16.37 7.66 18.38
CA GLY A 172 17.19 6.44 18.56
C GLY A 172 18.04 6.03 17.35
N MET A 173 17.96 6.77 16.23
CA MET A 173 18.71 6.45 15.02
C MET A 173 20.21 6.74 15.22
N PRO A 174 21.11 5.77 14.95
CA PRO A 174 22.55 6.01 15.02
C PRO A 174 22.93 7.10 14.00
N SER A 175 23.82 8.02 14.36
CA SER A 175 24.21 9.18 13.53
C SER A 175 24.86 8.83 12.18
N ALA A 176 25.03 7.54 11.86
CA ALA A 176 25.67 7.02 10.66
C ALA A 176 24.70 6.39 9.64
N SER A 177 23.39 6.29 9.95
CA SER A 177 22.37 5.86 8.97
C SER A 177 21.66 7.08 8.39
N GLU A 178 21.47 7.13 7.06
CA GLU A 178 20.53 8.10 6.46
C GLU A 178 19.17 7.98 7.16
N PRO A 179 18.56 9.12 7.58
CA PRO A 179 17.27 9.07 8.24
C PRO A 179 16.22 8.44 7.30
N PRO A 180 15.26 7.69 7.84
CA PRO A 180 14.19 7.15 7.03
C PRO A 180 13.44 8.28 6.34
N LEU A 181 13.06 8.05 5.08
CA LEU A 181 12.25 9.00 4.33
C LEU A 181 10.82 8.99 4.88
N VAL A 182 10.45 10.02 5.64
CA VAL A 182 9.14 10.16 6.27
C VAL A 182 8.41 11.36 5.68
N PHE A 183 7.13 11.19 5.36
CA PHE A 183 6.23 12.24 4.94
C PHE A 183 5.00 12.25 5.86
N ALA A 184 4.57 13.45 6.26
CA ALA A 184 3.32 13.65 6.95
C ALA A 184 2.33 14.27 5.96
N LEU A 185 1.08 13.77 5.94
CA LEU A 185 0.00 14.38 5.18
C LEU A 185 -1.05 14.92 6.16
N PRO A 186 -1.53 16.16 5.99
CA PRO A 186 -2.58 16.72 6.84
C PRO A 186 -3.91 16.03 6.55
N CYS A 187 -4.92 16.29 7.37
CA CYS A 187 -6.23 15.70 7.12
C CYS A 187 -6.82 16.23 5.81
N ALA A 188 -7.51 15.37 5.04
CA ALA A 188 -8.12 15.75 3.77
C ALA A 188 -9.17 16.88 3.90
N SER A 189 -9.70 17.13 5.10
CA SER A 189 -10.57 18.27 5.40
C SER A 189 -9.82 19.61 5.51
N GLU A 190 -8.51 19.57 5.79
CA GLU A 190 -7.63 20.74 5.94
C GLU A 190 -7.17 21.23 4.56
N ARG A 191 -8.11 21.87 3.86
CA ARG A 191 -7.95 22.34 2.48
C ARG A 191 -7.13 23.62 2.37
N ALA A 192 -7.27 24.51 3.35
CA ALA A 192 -6.57 25.78 3.36
C ALA A 192 -5.18 25.60 3.96
N PRO A 193 -4.15 26.25 3.40
CA PRO A 193 -2.85 26.29 4.04
C PRO A 193 -2.97 26.97 5.41
N THR A 194 -2.24 26.45 6.37
CA THR A 194 -2.09 27.01 7.71
C THR A 194 -0.63 27.38 7.92
N SER A 195 -0.27 27.85 9.12
CA SER A 195 1.13 28.05 9.47
C SER A 195 1.91 26.73 9.58
N SER A 196 1.23 25.58 9.71
CA SER A 196 1.86 24.27 9.90
C SER A 196 1.88 23.39 8.65
N HIS A 197 0.98 23.60 7.70
CA HIS A 197 0.90 22.78 6.48
C HIS A 197 0.43 23.61 5.27
N ALA A 198 0.86 23.23 4.07
CA ALA A 198 0.50 23.86 2.81
C ALA A 198 -0.85 23.36 2.25
N GLY A 199 -1.48 22.39 2.93
CA GLY A 199 -2.79 21.85 2.61
C GLY A 199 -2.68 20.49 1.93
N TYR A 200 -3.70 19.64 2.15
CA TYR A 200 -3.64 18.22 1.79
C TYR A 200 -3.27 17.95 0.33
N ARG A 201 -3.92 18.61 -0.63
CA ARG A 201 -3.68 18.36 -2.07
C ARG A 201 -2.23 18.64 -2.46
N HIS A 202 -1.70 19.77 -2.00
CA HIS A 202 -0.34 20.20 -2.34
C HIS A 202 0.71 19.27 -1.73
N GLU A 203 0.54 18.88 -0.47
CA GLU A 203 1.48 17.96 0.19
C GLU A 203 1.39 16.53 -0.34
N ALA A 204 0.21 16.09 -0.74
CA ALA A 204 0.03 14.82 -1.41
C ALA A 204 0.73 14.80 -2.79
N GLU A 205 0.66 15.90 -3.55
CA GLU A 205 1.40 16.05 -4.81
C GLU A 205 2.91 16.12 -4.59
N GLN A 206 3.38 16.79 -3.54
CA GLN A 206 4.80 16.77 -3.16
C GLN A 206 5.27 15.36 -2.80
N LEU A 207 4.46 14.60 -2.04
CA LEU A 207 4.75 13.19 -1.75
C LEU A 207 4.88 12.39 -3.05
N ARG A 208 3.95 12.56 -4.00
CA ARG A 208 4.02 11.91 -5.31
C ARG A 208 5.34 12.23 -6.00
N ASP A 209 5.65 13.52 -6.14
CA ASP A 209 6.84 13.97 -6.86
C ASP A 209 8.12 13.48 -6.19
N ALA A 210 8.16 13.46 -4.86
CA ALA A 210 9.28 12.93 -4.10
C ALA A 210 9.47 11.42 -4.30
N VAL A 211 8.39 10.62 -4.22
CA VAL A 211 8.43 9.17 -4.46
C VAL A 211 8.91 8.87 -5.88
N LEU A 212 8.42 9.62 -6.88
CA LEU A 212 8.83 9.45 -8.27
C LEU A 212 10.28 9.86 -8.54
N GLY A 213 10.78 10.83 -7.78
CA GLY A 213 12.15 11.34 -7.85
C GLY A 213 13.19 10.54 -7.04
N LEU A 214 12.79 9.53 -6.26
CA LEU A 214 13.73 8.75 -5.47
C LEU A 214 14.76 8.03 -6.37
N PRO A 215 16.04 7.95 -5.94
CA PRO A 215 17.05 7.21 -6.67
C PRO A 215 16.68 5.73 -6.68
N ARG A 216 16.44 5.20 -7.89
CA ARG A 216 16.02 3.81 -8.09
C ARG A 216 17.25 2.93 -8.09
N ARG A 217 17.30 1.96 -7.17
CA ARG A 217 18.32 0.89 -7.22
C ARG A 217 17.87 -0.14 -8.25
N PRO A 218 18.54 -0.27 -9.41
CA PRO A 218 18.17 -1.30 -10.36
C PRO A 218 18.30 -2.68 -9.71
N PHE A 219 17.47 -3.64 -10.13
CA PHE A 219 17.68 -5.03 -9.76
C PHE A 219 19.10 -5.48 -10.12
N ALA A 220 19.63 -6.47 -9.39
CA ALA A 220 21.01 -6.95 -9.54
C ALA A 220 21.38 -7.40 -10.97
N ARG A 221 20.38 -7.62 -11.84
CA ARG A 221 20.52 -7.88 -13.27
C ARG A 221 19.55 -6.97 -14.01
N SER A 222 19.90 -6.56 -15.23
CA SER A 222 18.92 -5.95 -16.14
C SER A 222 17.82 -6.97 -16.42
N LEU A 223 16.64 -6.73 -15.84
CA LEU A 223 15.46 -7.57 -15.97
C LEU A 223 14.44 -6.81 -16.80
N SER A 224 13.71 -7.48 -17.68
CA SER A 224 12.51 -6.91 -18.30
C SER A 224 11.32 -6.95 -17.32
N GLU A 225 10.27 -6.17 -17.57
CA GLU A 225 9.00 -6.25 -16.83
C GLU A 225 8.45 -7.70 -16.80
N ARG A 226 8.55 -8.43 -17.93
CA ARG A 226 8.13 -9.83 -18.03
C ARG A 226 9.05 -10.82 -17.31
N ASP A 227 10.36 -10.58 -17.31
CA ASP A 227 11.29 -11.36 -16.49
C ASP A 227 11.01 -11.12 -15.00
N TRP A 228 10.71 -9.88 -14.62
CA TRP A 228 10.34 -9.51 -13.26
C TRP A 228 9.10 -10.27 -12.81
N LEU A 229 8.02 -10.29 -13.59
CA LEU A 229 6.81 -11.05 -13.24
C LEU A 229 7.09 -12.55 -13.09
N ARG A 230 7.91 -13.13 -13.98
CA ARG A 230 8.37 -14.53 -13.84
C ARG A 230 9.17 -14.74 -12.55
N GLY A 231 9.96 -13.74 -12.14
CA GLY A 231 10.65 -13.70 -10.86
C GLY A 231 9.69 -13.65 -9.67
N VAL A 232 8.67 -12.80 -9.73
CA VAL A 232 7.62 -12.68 -8.70
C VAL A 232 6.93 -14.02 -8.45
N VAL A 233 6.55 -14.74 -9.51
CA VAL A 233 5.94 -16.09 -9.40
C VAL A 233 6.83 -17.06 -8.62
N LYS A 234 8.13 -17.09 -8.94
CA LYS A 234 9.09 -17.96 -8.25
C LYS A 234 9.30 -17.52 -6.80
N LEU A 235 9.42 -16.22 -6.55
CA LEU A 235 9.59 -15.67 -5.21
C LEU A 235 8.37 -15.94 -4.35
N TRP A 236 7.16 -15.85 -4.89
CA TRP A 236 5.93 -16.16 -4.16
C TRP A 236 5.90 -17.62 -3.70
N GLU A 237 6.28 -18.57 -4.55
CA GLU A 237 6.39 -19.98 -4.15
C GLU A 237 7.46 -20.20 -3.07
N LEU A 238 8.58 -19.47 -3.12
CA LEU A 238 9.61 -19.53 -2.09
C LEU A 238 9.12 -18.94 -0.75
N VAL A 239 8.42 -17.81 -0.79
CA VAL A 239 7.84 -17.17 0.39
C VAL A 239 6.81 -18.09 1.05
N ARG A 240 5.93 -18.72 0.26
CA ARG A 240 4.92 -19.66 0.77
C ARG A 240 5.51 -20.90 1.43
N ARG A 241 6.71 -21.32 1.02
CA ARG A 241 7.43 -22.50 1.54
C ARG A 241 8.60 -22.12 2.45
N SER A 242 8.59 -20.88 2.97
CA SER A 242 9.71 -20.35 3.74
C SER A 242 9.83 -21.08 5.08
N PRO A 243 10.97 -21.75 5.36
CA PRO A 243 11.17 -22.43 6.63
C PRO A 243 11.22 -21.45 7.81
N THR A 244 11.61 -20.19 7.57
CA THR A 244 11.63 -19.13 8.58
C THR A 244 10.21 -18.74 8.99
N LEU A 245 9.26 -18.65 8.05
CA LEU A 245 7.87 -18.38 8.38
C LEU A 245 7.22 -19.58 9.08
N ASP A 246 7.58 -20.80 8.70
CA ASP A 246 7.14 -22.00 9.43
C ASP A 246 7.68 -22.04 10.86
N GLU A 247 8.92 -21.58 11.09
CA GLU A 247 9.48 -21.46 12.42
C GLU A 247 8.78 -20.40 13.26
N TYR A 248 8.51 -19.22 12.68
CA TYR A 248 7.71 -18.17 13.31
C TYR A 248 6.35 -18.71 13.76
N ASN A 249 5.61 -19.36 12.85
CA ASN A 249 4.31 -19.96 13.11
C ASN A 249 4.34 -21.00 14.25
N ARG A 250 5.39 -21.83 14.32
CA ARG A 250 5.58 -22.76 15.44
C ARG A 250 5.88 -22.03 16.76
N ALA A 251 6.65 -20.95 16.72
CA ALA A 251 7.03 -20.18 17.90
C ALA A 251 5.82 -19.42 18.48
N THR A 252 5.02 -18.76 17.65
CA THR A 252 3.80 -18.05 18.07
C THR A 252 2.78 -19.00 18.68
N HIS A 253 2.60 -20.19 18.08
CA HIS A 253 1.74 -21.22 18.65
C HIS A 253 2.19 -21.66 20.05
N LYS A 254 3.49 -21.84 20.26
CA LYS A 254 4.01 -22.14 21.60
C LYS A 254 3.71 -21.00 22.56
N LEU A 255 3.94 -19.75 22.19
CA LEU A 255 3.68 -18.61 23.08
C LEU A 255 2.20 -18.55 23.53
N HIS A 256 1.25 -18.78 22.60
CA HIS A 256 -0.17 -18.79 22.93
C HIS A 256 -0.61 -19.96 23.83
N GLN A 257 0.18 -21.04 23.94
CA GLN A 257 -0.10 -22.12 24.90
C GLN A 257 0.30 -21.76 26.34
N TRP A 258 1.08 -20.70 26.54
CA TRP A 258 1.63 -20.30 27.84
C TRP A 258 0.97 -19.03 28.39
N ALA A 259 0.13 -18.36 27.60
CA ALA A 259 -0.70 -17.23 27.97
C ALA A 259 -2.09 -17.70 28.43
#